data_AF-A0A970N6P5-F1
#
_entry.id   AF-A0A970N6P5-F1
#
_cell.length_a   1.000
_cell.length_b   1.000
_cell.length_c   1.000
_cell.angle_alpha   90.00
_cell.angle_beta   90.00
_cell.angle_gamma   90.00
#
_symmetry.space_group_name_H-M   'P 1'
#
loop_
_entity.id
_entity.type
_entity.pdbx_description
1 polymer ?
#
loop_
_entity_poly.entity_id
_entity_poly.type
_entity_poly.pdbx_seq_one_letter_code
_entity_poly.pdbx_strand_id
1 'polypeptide(L)'
;MEEILLDQTPDAPPGGSAPAPDGQDEQQTNQRLEKDFLTLTSEFPGRFKELADLPKEVVEKAKAENLSLFDSYLRYRHRQAQMAAAEQKRRAQAAERSAGSLSGDNRPQKTELDLFEQAFYQALR
;
A
#
# COMPACT_ATOMS: atom_id res chain seq x y z
N MET A 1 -68.47 -14.22 -48.00
CA MET A 1 -67.74 -14.27 -46.71
C MET A 1 -66.28 -14.28 -47.08
N GLU A 2 -65.68 -13.10 -47.09
CA GLU A 2 -64.24 -12.91 -47.32
C GLU A 2 -63.56 -13.05 -45.97
N GLU A 3 -62.72 -14.07 -45.80
CA GLU A 3 -61.95 -14.27 -44.58
C GLU A 3 -60.45 -14.36 -44.90
N ILE A 4 -59.85 -13.17 -44.90
CA ILE A 4 -58.56 -12.79 -44.30
C ILE A 4 -57.37 -13.71 -44.63
N LEU A 5 -56.66 -13.38 -45.70
CA LEU A 5 -55.25 -13.72 -45.91
C LEU A 5 -54.41 -12.56 -45.37
N LEU A 6 -53.87 -12.68 -44.16
CA LEU A 6 -52.89 -11.75 -43.61
C LEU A 6 -51.84 -12.52 -42.80
N ASP A 7 -51.00 -13.29 -43.48
CA ASP A 7 -49.78 -13.85 -42.91
C ASP A 7 -48.70 -12.76 -42.89
N GLN A 8 -48.79 -11.86 -41.91
CA GLN A 8 -47.68 -10.97 -41.57
C GLN A 8 -46.74 -11.72 -40.63
N THR A 9 -45.71 -12.31 -41.22
CA THR A 9 -44.47 -12.59 -40.53
C THR A 9 -43.83 -11.26 -40.13
N PRO A 10 -43.55 -10.99 -38.84
CA PRO A 10 -42.71 -9.86 -38.49
C PRO A 10 -41.28 -10.20 -38.91
N ASP A 11 -40.86 -9.51 -39.96
CA ASP A 11 -39.48 -9.31 -40.40
C ASP A 11 -38.57 -9.08 -39.18
N ALA A 12 -37.67 -10.04 -38.95
CA ALA A 12 -36.63 -9.89 -37.93
C ALA A 12 -35.70 -8.75 -38.37
N PRO A 13 -35.40 -7.76 -37.51
CA PRO A 13 -34.47 -6.71 -37.89
C PRO A 13 -33.08 -7.32 -38.16
N PRO A 14 -32.39 -6.90 -39.23
CA PRO A 14 -31.07 -7.39 -39.56
C PRO A 14 -30.08 -6.94 -38.49
N GLY A 15 -29.07 -7.77 -38.25
CA GLY A 15 -28.06 -7.61 -37.20
C GLY A 15 -27.50 -6.20 -37.08
N GLY A 16 -28.02 -5.46 -36.10
CA GLY A 16 -27.21 -4.49 -35.40
C GLY A 16 -26.27 -5.26 -34.50
N SER A 17 -25.02 -5.43 -34.92
CA SER A 17 -23.94 -5.69 -33.96
C SER A 17 -23.97 -4.54 -32.96
N ALA A 18 -24.67 -4.75 -31.85
CA ALA A 18 -24.42 -3.97 -30.64
C ALA A 18 -22.90 -4.08 -30.41
N PRO A 19 -22.15 -2.97 -30.43
CA PRO A 19 -20.78 -3.05 -29.95
C PRO A 19 -20.85 -3.59 -28.53
N ALA A 20 -20.08 -4.63 -28.25
CA ALA A 20 -19.97 -5.20 -26.91
C ALA A 20 -19.81 -4.05 -25.89
N PRO A 21 -20.56 -4.05 -24.77
CA PRO A 21 -20.56 -2.93 -23.82
C PRO A 21 -19.18 -2.67 -23.19
N ASP A 22 -18.23 -3.62 -23.29
CA ASP A 22 -16.94 -3.57 -22.63
C ASP A 22 -16.05 -2.38 -23.07
N GLY A 23 -16.17 -1.90 -24.31
CA GLY A 23 -15.30 -0.84 -24.84
C GLY A 23 -15.64 0.58 -24.37
N GLN A 24 -16.89 0.85 -23.99
CA GLN A 24 -17.31 2.18 -23.54
C GLN A 24 -16.94 2.43 -22.08
N ASP A 25 -17.02 1.39 -21.26
CA ASP A 25 -16.66 1.45 -19.84
C ASP A 25 -15.16 1.74 -19.65
N GLU A 26 -14.30 1.16 -20.50
CA GLU A 26 -12.86 1.41 -20.48
C GLU A 26 -12.51 2.85 -20.89
N GLN A 27 -13.18 3.41 -21.90
CA GLN A 27 -12.95 4.79 -22.31
C GLN A 27 -13.40 5.80 -21.26
N GLN A 28 -14.56 5.57 -20.62
CA GLN A 28 -15.04 6.43 -19.54
C GLN A 28 -14.18 6.34 -18.28
N THR A 29 -13.73 5.13 -17.92
CA THR A 29 -12.78 4.98 -16.80
C THR A 29 -11.45 5.64 -17.11
N ASN A 30 -10.93 5.53 -18.32
CA ASN A 30 -9.66 6.18 -18.67
C ASN A 30 -9.76 7.71 -18.61
N GLN A 31 -10.83 8.32 -19.16
CA GLN A 31 -11.06 9.76 -19.06
C GLN A 31 -11.19 10.24 -17.60
N ARG A 32 -11.87 9.44 -16.76
CA ARG A 32 -11.98 9.73 -15.33
C ARG A 32 -10.62 9.69 -14.64
N LEU A 33 -9.80 8.67 -14.93
CA LEU A 33 -8.46 8.51 -14.39
C LEU A 33 -7.52 9.64 -14.83
N GLU A 34 -7.60 10.09 -16.08
CA GLU A 34 -6.85 11.23 -16.57
C GLU A 34 -7.21 12.52 -15.81
N LYS A 35 -8.50 12.80 -15.62
CA LYS A 35 -8.95 13.95 -14.83
C LYS A 35 -8.50 13.87 -13.37
N ASP A 36 -8.59 12.68 -12.77
CA ASP A 36 -8.11 12.45 -11.41
C ASP A 36 -6.58 12.63 -11.32
N PHE A 37 -5.83 12.24 -12.35
CA PHE A 37 -4.39 12.42 -12.43
C PHE A 37 -3.98 13.88 -12.54
N LEU A 38 -4.71 14.69 -13.31
CA LEU A 38 -4.52 16.16 -13.32
C LEU A 38 -4.71 16.76 -11.92
N THR A 39 -5.73 16.30 -11.19
CA THR A 39 -5.97 16.75 -9.81
C THR A 39 -4.82 16.35 -8.89
N LEU A 40 -4.36 15.11 -8.99
CA LEU A 40 -3.23 14.58 -8.23
C LEU A 40 -1.92 15.34 -8.51
N THR A 41 -1.62 15.61 -9.78
CA THR A 41 -0.38 16.31 -10.18
C THR A 41 -0.40 17.79 -9.78
N SER A 42 -1.59 18.41 -9.69
CA SER A 42 -1.75 19.74 -9.13
C SER A 42 -1.44 19.79 -7.62
N GLU A 43 -1.93 18.82 -6.85
CA GLU A 43 -1.69 18.74 -5.40
C GLU A 43 -0.27 18.27 -5.05
N PHE A 44 0.32 17.41 -5.90
CA PHE A 44 1.67 16.89 -5.74
C PHE A 44 2.54 17.23 -6.96
N PRO A 45 2.90 18.51 -7.15
CA PRO A 45 3.71 18.91 -8.30
C PRO A 45 5.08 18.23 -8.27
N GLY A 46 5.52 17.73 -9.43
CA GLY A 46 6.84 17.11 -9.61
C GLY A 46 7.00 15.70 -9.04
N ARG A 47 5.95 15.13 -8.43
CA ARG A 47 5.96 13.75 -7.90
C ARG A 47 5.72 12.68 -8.96
N PHE A 48 4.86 12.96 -9.92
CA PHE A 48 4.45 12.05 -10.98
C PHE A 48 4.47 12.80 -12.30
N LYS A 49 5.09 12.23 -13.34
CA LYS A 49 5.05 12.78 -14.70
C LYS A 49 3.95 12.11 -15.52
N GLU A 50 3.74 10.82 -15.31
CA GLU A 50 2.76 10.02 -16.05
C GLU A 50 1.93 9.14 -15.11
N LEU A 51 0.77 8.67 -15.58
CA LEU A 51 -0.04 7.67 -14.87
C LEU A 51 0.75 6.40 -14.54
N ALA A 52 1.74 6.05 -15.37
CA ALA A 52 2.63 4.92 -15.15
C ALA A 52 3.60 5.10 -13.96
N ASP A 53 3.87 6.33 -13.53
CA ASP A 53 4.67 6.60 -12.33
C ASP A 53 3.90 6.29 -11.04
N LEU A 54 2.57 6.13 -11.12
CA LEU A 54 1.79 5.72 -9.96
C LEU A 54 2.03 4.24 -9.63
N PRO A 55 2.04 3.89 -8.34
CA PRO A 55 2.01 2.50 -7.94
C PRO A 55 0.79 1.80 -8.55
N LYS A 56 0.99 0.63 -9.18
CA LYS A 56 -0.09 -0.17 -9.79
C LYS A 56 -1.23 -0.43 -8.80
N GLU A 57 -0.90 -0.66 -7.54
CA GLU A 57 -1.87 -0.89 -6.46
C GLU A 57 -2.85 0.29 -6.27
N VAL A 58 -2.42 1.51 -6.58
CA VAL A 58 -3.27 2.72 -6.51
C VAL A 58 -4.26 2.75 -7.68
N VAL A 59 -3.79 2.41 -8.88
CA VAL A 59 -4.64 2.35 -10.09
C VAL A 59 -5.65 1.21 -9.99
N GLU A 60 -5.20 0.04 -9.57
CA GLU A 60 -6.07 -1.13 -9.36
C GLU A 60 -7.13 -0.85 -8.29
N LYS A 61 -6.77 -0.23 -7.17
CA LYS A 61 -7.75 0.16 -6.13
C LYS A 61 -8.71 1.24 -6.59
N ALA A 62 -8.24 2.23 -7.34
CA ALA A 62 -9.10 3.26 -7.90
C ALA A 62 -10.16 2.64 -8.82
N LYS A 63 -9.77 1.67 -9.66
CA LYS A 63 -10.70 0.92 -10.51
C LYS A 63 -11.63 0.02 -9.70
N ALA A 64 -11.10 -0.80 -8.81
CA ALA A 64 -11.86 -1.80 -8.05
C ALA A 64 -12.85 -1.16 -7.05
N GLU A 65 -12.44 -0.10 -6.35
CA GLU A 65 -13.26 0.58 -5.35
C GLU A 65 -14.01 1.80 -5.93
N ASN A 66 -13.89 2.08 -7.23
CA ASN A 66 -14.45 3.27 -7.88
C ASN A 66 -14.06 4.59 -7.19
N LEU A 67 -12.85 4.65 -6.63
CA LEU A 67 -12.31 5.81 -5.92
C LEU A 67 -11.49 6.70 -6.86
N SER A 68 -11.35 7.98 -6.52
CA SER A 68 -10.41 8.87 -7.21
C SER A 68 -8.97 8.40 -6.99
N LEU A 69 -8.10 8.57 -7.99
CA LEU A 69 -6.66 8.26 -7.87
C LEU A 69 -6.02 8.98 -6.68
N PHE A 70 -6.48 10.19 -6.36
CA PHE A 70 -6.02 10.95 -5.20
C PHE A 70 -6.29 10.22 -3.88
N ASP A 71 -7.53 9.76 -3.66
CA ASP A 71 -7.89 9.06 -2.42
C ASP A 71 -7.16 7.71 -2.31
N SER A 72 -7.13 6.95 -3.40
CA SER A 72 -6.39 5.68 -3.47
C SER A 72 -4.89 5.86 -3.17
N TYR A 73 -4.30 6.94 -3.65
CA TYR A 73 -2.91 7.29 -3.38
C TYR A 73 -2.67 7.66 -1.91
N LEU A 74 -3.56 8.43 -1.30
CA LEU A 74 -3.48 8.77 0.12
C LEU A 74 -3.57 7.52 1.01
N ARG A 75 -4.53 6.62 0.72
CA ARG A 75 -4.66 5.34 1.43
C ARG A 75 -3.43 4.47 1.27
N TYR A 76 -2.82 4.46 0.08
CA TYR A 76 -1.57 3.76 -0.15
C TYR A 76 -0.43 4.34 0.69
N ARG A 77 -0.24 5.67 0.68
CA ARG A 77 0.78 6.33 1.53
C ARG A 77 0.56 6.06 3.02
N HIS A 78 -0.68 6.09 3.47
CA HIS A 78 -1.02 5.82 4.86
C HIS A 78 -0.66 4.38 5.26
N ARG A 79 -0.99 3.38 4.42
CA ARG A 79 -0.58 1.98 4.64
C ARG A 79 0.94 1.81 4.66
N GLN A 80 1.65 2.44 3.74
CA GLN A 80 3.12 2.43 3.72
C GLN A 80 3.71 3.02 5.01
N ALA A 81 3.17 4.15 5.48
CA ALA A 81 3.60 4.76 6.74
C ALA A 81 3.30 3.86 7.95
N GLN A 82 2.16 3.18 7.98
CA GLN A 82 1.83 2.23 9.04
C GLN A 82 2.78 1.03 9.06
N MET A 83 3.12 0.47 7.90
CA MET A 83 4.07 -0.63 7.80
C MET A 83 5.46 -0.22 8.29
N ALA A 84 5.95 0.96 7.89
CA ALA A 84 7.22 1.49 8.37
C ALA A 84 7.22 1.73 9.89
N ALA A 85 6.13 2.29 10.44
CA ALA A 85 5.97 2.49 11.87
C ALA A 85 5.91 1.17 12.65
N ALA A 86 5.25 0.15 12.09
CA ALA A 86 5.20 -1.18 12.68
C ALA A 86 6.57 -1.86 12.69
N GLU A 87 7.35 -1.72 11.62
CA GLU A 87 8.71 -2.25 11.57
C GLU A 87 9.64 -1.53 12.55
N GLN A 88 9.55 -0.20 12.65
CA GLN A 88 10.29 0.57 13.65
C GLN A 88 9.94 0.13 15.07
N LYS A 89 8.66 -0.07 15.37
CA LYS A 89 8.24 -0.63 16.67
C LYS A 89 8.80 -2.03 16.90
N ARG A 90 8.81 -2.90 15.88
CA ARG A 90 9.42 -4.24 16.00
C ARG A 90 10.92 -4.16 16.27
N ARG A 91 11.63 -3.26 15.59
CA ARG A 91 13.07 -3.02 15.82
C ARG A 91 13.32 -2.43 17.21
N ALA A 92 12.50 -1.48 17.66
CA ALA A 92 12.59 -0.91 19.00
C ALA A 92 12.34 -1.99 20.08
N GLN A 93 11.30 -2.80 19.93
CA GLN A 93 11.04 -3.93 20.84
C GLN A 93 12.15 -4.99 20.81
N ALA A 94 12.73 -5.27 19.65
CA ALA A 94 13.87 -6.17 19.54
C ALA A 94 15.13 -5.57 20.18
N ALA A 95 15.34 -4.26 20.05
CA ALA A 95 16.42 -3.53 20.70
C ALA A 95 16.22 -3.50 22.22
N GLU A 96 15.01 -3.26 22.73
CA GLU A 96 14.69 -3.33 24.17
C GLU A 96 14.86 -4.74 24.74
N ARG A 97 14.53 -5.78 23.97
CA ARG A 97 14.73 -7.18 24.39
C ARG A 97 16.19 -7.63 24.31
N SER A 98 16.98 -7.06 23.40
CA SER A 98 18.41 -7.36 23.23
C SER A 98 19.28 -6.53 24.15
N ALA A 99 18.86 -5.31 24.47
CA ALA A 99 19.36 -4.49 25.57
C ALA A 99 18.73 -4.99 26.87
N GLY A 100 18.96 -6.26 27.20
CA GLY A 100 18.67 -6.79 28.52
C GLY A 100 19.12 -5.78 29.57
N SER A 101 18.20 -5.43 30.46
CA SER A 101 18.36 -4.45 31.53
C SER A 101 19.75 -4.53 32.16
N LEU A 102 20.68 -3.66 31.73
CA LEU A 102 21.92 -3.36 32.43
C LEU A 102 21.66 -2.44 33.64
N SER A 103 20.41 -2.35 34.11
CA SER A 103 20.09 -1.92 35.48
C SER A 103 20.28 -3.09 36.47
N GLY A 104 21.19 -4.01 36.15
CA GLY A 104 21.63 -5.08 37.02
C GLY A 104 22.71 -4.57 37.96
N ASP A 105 22.34 -4.42 39.23
CA ASP A 105 23.23 -4.31 40.39
C ASP A 105 24.31 -3.22 40.31
N ASN A 106 23.99 -2.07 40.90
CA ASN A 106 24.99 -1.08 41.34
C ASN A 106 25.76 -1.61 42.58
N ARG A 107 26.26 -2.84 42.49
CA ARG A 107 27.26 -3.38 43.41
C ARG A 107 28.61 -3.26 42.71
N PRO A 108 29.66 -2.77 43.39
CA PRO A 108 31.00 -2.85 42.83
C PRO A 108 31.32 -4.33 42.59
N GLN A 109 31.22 -4.76 41.33
CA GLN A 109 31.73 -6.04 40.87
C GLN A 109 33.24 -5.95 41.08
N LYS A 110 33.76 -6.64 42.09
CA LYS A 110 35.21 -6.78 42.25
C LYS A 110 35.73 -7.34 40.94
N THR A 111 36.54 -6.56 40.25
CA THR A 111 37.10 -6.97 38.97
C THR A 111 38.10 -8.10 39.19
N GLU A 112 38.34 -8.91 38.17
CA GLU A 112 39.36 -9.97 38.24
C GLU A 112 40.74 -9.41 38.64
N LEU A 113 41.00 -8.15 38.29
CA LEU A 113 42.19 -7.41 38.70
C LEU A 113 42.27 -7.21 40.22
N ASP A 114 41.16 -6.85 40.88
CA ASP A 114 41.10 -6.69 42.34
C ASP A 114 41.37 -8.03 43.07
N LEU A 115 40.87 -9.13 42.51
CA LEU A 115 41.09 -10.47 43.03
C LEU A 115 42.54 -10.92 42.86
N PHE A 116 43.15 -10.62 41.71
CA PHE A 116 44.54 -10.92 41.43
C PHE A 116 45.48 -10.16 42.38
N GLU A 117 45.28 -8.85 42.54
CA GLU A 117 46.08 -8.05 43.46
C GLU A 117 45.96 -8.56 44.90
N GLN A 118 44.74 -8.89 45.34
CA GLN A 118 44.51 -9.41 46.68
C GLN A 118 45.22 -10.76 46.92
N ALA A 119 45.21 -11.66 45.93
CA ALA A 119 45.93 -12.93 46.00
C ALA A 119 47.45 -12.73 46.00
N PHE A 120 47.96 -11.80 45.19
CA PHE A 120 49.39 -11.47 45.14
C PHE A 120 49.90 -10.94 46.48
N TYR A 121 49.18 -10.01 47.11
CA TYR A 121 49.55 -9.49 48.43
C TYR A 121 49.43 -10.52 49.55
N GLN A 122 48.49 -11.48 49.45
CA GLN A 122 48.44 -12.60 50.40
C GLN A 122 49.65 -13.52 50.28
N ALA A 123 50.18 -13.73 49.07
CA ALA A 123 51.33 -14.61 48.85
C ALA A 123 52.67 -14.02 49.33
N LEU A 124 52.73 -12.70 49.55
CA LEU A 124 53.92 -11.98 50.03
C LEU A 124 54.01 -11.86 51.56
N ARG A 125 53.02 -12.36 52.30
CA ARG A 125 52.96 -12.35 53.77
C ARG A 125 53.32 -13.72 54.33
#